data_AF-A0A7G3L785-F1
#
_entry.id   AF-A0A7G3L785-F1
#
_cell.length_a   1.000
_cell.length_b   1.000
_cell.length_c   1.000
_cell.angle_alpha   90.00
_cell.angle_beta   90.00
_cell.angle_gamma   90.00
#
_symmetry.space_group_name_H-M   'P 1'
#
loop_
_entity.id
_entity.type
_entity.pdbx_description
1 polymer ?
#
loop_
_entity_poly.entity_id
_entity_poly.type
_entity_poly.pdbx_seq_one_letter_code
_entity_poly.pdbx_strand_id
1 'polypeptide(L)'
;MTNNPTDDSRPWSVFLIFLRLGLTSFGGPIAHLGYFRAEFVTRRRWLSERSYADLVALCQFLPGPASSQVGIAVGLSRAGYSGALAAWAGFTLPSAIALILFALGISSYGDYVSQGALHGLKVVAVAVVAQAVWGMARNLCTDGLRVTIMAIATCVVLLVPSAWGQVGVIAIAGIAGRLLFKPAKVVEHDPLPITVSHRAGVLWLSLFFVLLIGLPVLAELMPSQTMAMVDSFYRVGSLVFGGGHVVLPLLQAEVVPSGWVNNESFLAGYGAAQAVPGPLFTFAAFLGASMNTAPSGWIGGIVCLLAALLQS
;
A
#
# COMPACT_ATOMS: atom_id res chain seq x y z
N MET A 1 -5.93 -29.96 -21.36
CA MET A 1 -5.60 -29.99 -19.93
C MET A 1 -6.84 -29.62 -19.15
N THR A 2 -7.44 -30.60 -18.49
CA THR A 2 -8.70 -30.48 -17.76
C THR A 2 -8.47 -29.67 -16.47
N ASN A 3 -8.97 -28.44 -16.41
CA ASN A 3 -8.98 -27.62 -15.18
C ASN A 3 -9.88 -28.29 -14.15
N ASN A 4 -9.31 -29.09 -13.25
CA ASN A 4 -10.01 -29.59 -12.09
C ASN A 4 -10.18 -28.44 -11.08
N PRO A 5 -11.40 -28.11 -10.62
CA PRO A 5 -11.65 -27.02 -9.67
C PRO A 5 -10.99 -27.21 -8.30
N THR A 6 -10.44 -28.40 -8.02
CA THR A 6 -9.72 -28.76 -6.78
C THR A 6 -8.25 -28.32 -6.76
N ASP A 7 -7.66 -27.90 -7.89
CA ASP A 7 -6.24 -27.50 -7.95
C ASP A 7 -6.03 -26.00 -7.64
N ASP A 8 -7.09 -25.20 -7.80
CA ASP A 8 -7.12 -23.75 -7.59
C ASP A 8 -7.24 -23.33 -6.10
N SER A 9 -7.30 -24.31 -5.18
CA SER A 9 -7.31 -24.09 -3.72
C SER A 9 -5.98 -24.44 -3.05
N ARG A 10 -4.95 -24.82 -3.83
CA ARG A 10 -3.60 -25.06 -3.30
C ARG A 10 -2.85 -23.72 -3.17
N PRO A 11 -2.15 -23.46 -2.05
CA PRO A 11 -1.36 -22.24 -1.88
C PRO A 11 -0.35 -22.00 -3.00
N TRP A 12 0.26 -23.05 -3.53
CA TRP A 12 1.19 -22.95 -4.67
C TRP A 12 0.52 -22.44 -5.95
N SER A 13 -0.69 -22.93 -6.26
CA SER A 13 -1.47 -22.45 -7.41
C SER A 13 -1.83 -20.97 -7.23
N VAL A 14 -2.26 -20.58 -6.02
CA VAL A 14 -2.52 -19.17 -5.67
C VAL A 14 -1.26 -18.33 -5.87
N PHE A 15 -0.11 -18.78 -5.37
CA PHE A 15 1.17 -18.11 -5.53
C PHE A 15 1.50 -17.88 -7.00
N LEU A 16 1.42 -18.90 -7.87
CA LEU A 16 1.73 -18.76 -9.30
C LEU A 16 0.80 -17.78 -10.02
N ILE A 17 -0.48 -17.73 -9.64
CA ILE A 17 -1.45 -16.78 -10.20
C ILE A 17 -1.08 -15.35 -9.81
N PHE A 18 -0.85 -15.12 -8.52
CA PHE A 18 -0.46 -13.82 -8.02
C PHE A 18 0.95 -13.41 -8.45
N LEU A 19 1.86 -14.36 -8.67
CA LEU A 19 3.19 -14.13 -9.25
C LEU A 19 3.06 -13.60 -10.67
N ARG A 20 2.22 -14.21 -11.50
CA ARG A 20 1.93 -13.69 -12.84
C ARG A 20 1.37 -12.28 -12.75
N LEU A 21 0.39 -12.05 -11.87
CA LEU A 21 -0.20 -10.72 -11.70
C LEU A 21 0.83 -9.70 -11.19
N GLY A 22 1.73 -10.08 -10.28
CA GLY A 22 2.80 -9.23 -9.77
C GLY A 22 3.83 -8.86 -10.84
N LEU A 23 4.00 -9.71 -11.85
CA LEU A 23 4.87 -9.46 -13.00
C LEU A 23 4.19 -8.70 -14.15
N THR A 24 2.86 -8.60 -14.18
CA THR A 24 2.12 -8.02 -15.31
C THR A 24 1.25 -6.82 -14.98
N SER A 25 0.99 -6.53 -13.70
CA SER A 25 0.07 -5.46 -13.30
C SER A 25 0.81 -4.13 -13.24
N PHE A 26 0.69 -3.33 -14.31
CA PHE A 26 1.22 -1.96 -14.38
C PHE A 26 0.09 -0.94 -14.17
N GLY A 27 0.43 0.30 -13.85
CA GLY A 27 -0.54 1.42 -13.80
C GLY A 27 -1.19 1.65 -12.43
N GLY A 28 -0.65 1.06 -11.36
CA GLY A 28 -1.01 1.39 -9.99
C GLY A 28 -2.35 0.78 -9.51
N PRO A 29 -2.86 1.22 -8.35
CA PRO A 29 -3.92 0.52 -7.62
C PRO A 29 -5.21 0.28 -8.43
N ILE A 30 -5.67 1.27 -9.19
CA ILE A 30 -6.90 1.16 -10.00
C ILE A 30 -6.72 0.10 -11.10
N ALA A 31 -5.56 0.13 -11.78
CA ALA A 31 -5.25 -0.86 -12.80
C ALA A 31 -5.15 -2.26 -12.20
N HIS A 32 -4.49 -2.42 -11.04
CA HIS A 32 -4.39 -3.71 -10.34
C HIS A 32 -5.77 -4.30 -10.02
N LEU A 33 -6.70 -3.47 -9.53
CA LEU A 33 -8.08 -3.91 -9.31
C LEU A 33 -8.79 -4.27 -10.62
N GLY A 34 -8.46 -3.64 -11.74
CA GLY A 34 -8.90 -4.06 -13.07
C GLY A 34 -8.36 -5.44 -13.47
N TYR A 35 -7.06 -5.68 -13.29
CA TYR A 35 -6.42 -6.97 -13.57
C TYR A 35 -6.99 -8.09 -12.69
N PHE A 36 -7.22 -7.81 -11.40
CA PHE A 36 -7.79 -8.76 -10.45
C PHE A 36 -9.25 -9.09 -10.82
N ARG A 37 -10.04 -8.11 -11.24
CA ARG A 37 -11.39 -8.36 -11.76
C ARG A 37 -11.36 -9.28 -12.98
N ALA A 38 -10.51 -8.97 -13.96
CA ALA A 38 -10.39 -9.78 -15.17
C ALA A 38 -9.98 -11.24 -14.86
N GLU A 39 -9.05 -11.44 -13.92
CA GLU A 39 -8.60 -12.79 -13.55
C GLU A 39 -9.62 -13.53 -12.67
N PHE A 40 -10.09 -12.92 -11.58
CA PHE A 40 -10.87 -13.60 -10.55
C PHE A 40 -12.39 -13.59 -10.78
N VAL A 41 -12.91 -12.61 -11.52
CA VAL A 41 -14.35 -12.53 -11.87
C VAL A 41 -14.58 -13.12 -13.26
N THR A 42 -13.92 -12.58 -14.29
CA THR A 42 -14.22 -12.98 -15.68
C THR A 42 -13.63 -14.34 -16.05
N ARG A 43 -12.32 -14.53 -15.84
CA ARG A 43 -11.60 -15.72 -16.31
C ARG A 43 -11.84 -16.93 -15.42
N ARG A 44 -11.59 -16.79 -14.12
CA ARG A 44 -11.65 -17.90 -13.16
C ARG A 44 -13.00 -18.06 -12.47
N ARG A 45 -13.82 -17.00 -12.46
CA ARG A 45 -15.15 -16.99 -11.82
C ARG A 45 -15.10 -17.43 -10.35
N TRP A 46 -14.04 -17.02 -9.64
CA TRP A 46 -13.89 -17.23 -8.20
C TRP A 46 -14.82 -16.32 -7.40
N LEU A 47 -15.15 -15.14 -7.94
CA LEU A 47 -16.05 -14.15 -7.33
C LEU A 47 -17.08 -13.66 -8.35
N SER A 48 -18.27 -13.30 -7.87
CA SER A 48 -19.24 -12.54 -8.66
C SER A 48 -18.78 -11.08 -8.81
N GLU A 49 -19.35 -10.34 -9.77
CA GLU A 49 -19.12 -8.89 -9.89
C GLU A 49 -19.45 -8.15 -8.59
N ARG A 50 -20.52 -8.57 -7.90
CA ARG A 50 -20.98 -7.96 -6.65
C ARG A 50 -20.02 -8.28 -5.51
N SER A 51 -19.70 -9.56 -5.30
CA SER A 51 -18.74 -9.96 -4.26
C SER A 51 -17.37 -9.29 -4.45
N TYR A 52 -16.94 -9.11 -5.71
CA TYR A 52 -15.71 -8.39 -5.99
C TYR A 52 -15.82 -6.90 -5.66
N ALA A 53 -16.91 -6.24 -6.04
CA ALA A 53 -17.16 -4.85 -5.69
C ALA A 53 -17.23 -4.62 -4.17
N ASP A 54 -17.91 -5.50 -3.44
CA ASP A 54 -18.00 -5.45 -1.98
C ASP A 54 -16.63 -5.64 -1.33
N LEU A 55 -15.82 -6.59 -1.83
CA LEU A 55 -14.47 -6.80 -1.34
C LEU A 55 -13.58 -5.58 -1.61
N VAL A 56 -13.66 -4.99 -2.81
CA VAL A 56 -12.93 -3.76 -3.14
C VAL A 56 -13.35 -2.62 -2.23
N ALA A 57 -14.65 -2.44 -1.99
CA ALA A 57 -15.17 -1.40 -1.11
C ALA A 57 -14.67 -1.58 0.33
N LEU A 58 -14.67 -2.81 0.84
CA LEU A 58 -14.13 -3.14 2.15
C LEU A 58 -12.63 -2.79 2.25
N CYS A 59 -11.81 -3.22 1.29
CA CYS A 59 -10.38 -2.94 1.27
C CYS A 59 -10.03 -1.47 1.00
N GLN A 60 -10.95 -0.68 0.44
CA GLN A 60 -10.77 0.77 0.31
C GLN A 60 -11.16 1.53 1.59
N PHE A 61 -12.02 0.93 2.41
CA PHE A 61 -12.42 1.47 3.70
C PHE A 61 -11.39 1.20 4.80
N LEU A 62 -10.74 0.04 4.77
CA LEU A 62 -9.69 -0.31 5.72
C LEU A 62 -8.40 0.50 5.46
N PRO A 63 -7.60 0.78 6.50
CA PRO A 63 -6.27 1.34 6.29
C PRO A 63 -5.42 0.33 5.49
N GLY A 64 -4.70 0.80 4.48
CA GLY A 64 -3.75 0.03 3.70
C GLY A 64 -3.79 0.16 2.17
N PRO A 65 -2.89 -0.58 1.50
CA PRO A 65 -2.91 -0.71 0.05
C PRO A 65 -4.06 -1.60 -0.41
N ALA A 66 -5.15 -0.97 -0.86
CA ALA A 66 -6.37 -1.65 -1.29
C ALA A 66 -6.13 -2.82 -2.26
N SER A 67 -5.28 -2.68 -3.28
CA SER A 67 -5.01 -3.78 -4.22
C SER A 67 -4.34 -4.98 -3.55
N SER A 68 -3.39 -4.75 -2.64
CA SER A 68 -2.73 -5.84 -1.92
C SER A 68 -3.70 -6.53 -0.96
N GLN A 69 -4.54 -5.76 -0.26
CA GLN A 69 -5.57 -6.30 0.63
C GLN A 69 -6.61 -7.13 -0.11
N VAL A 70 -7.09 -6.67 -1.26
CA VAL A 70 -7.99 -7.48 -2.11
C VAL A 70 -7.29 -8.78 -2.51
N GLY A 71 -6.01 -8.72 -2.88
CA GLY A 71 -5.23 -9.93 -3.23
C GLY A 71 -5.10 -10.91 -2.06
N ILE A 72 -4.76 -10.41 -0.87
CA ILE A 72 -4.66 -11.18 0.38
C ILE A 72 -6.01 -11.81 0.72
N ALA A 73 -7.11 -11.06 0.65
CA ALA A 73 -8.46 -11.55 0.93
C ALA A 73 -8.93 -12.59 -0.08
N VAL A 74 -8.64 -12.40 -1.38
CA VAL A 74 -8.86 -13.42 -2.41
C VAL A 74 -8.06 -14.68 -2.06
N GLY A 75 -6.75 -14.55 -1.77
CA GLY A 75 -5.92 -15.68 -1.35
C GLY A 75 -6.46 -16.41 -0.13
N LEU A 76 -6.90 -15.66 0.89
CA LEU A 76 -7.52 -16.16 2.11
C LEU A 76 -8.77 -16.99 1.82
N SER A 77 -9.65 -16.49 0.94
CA SER A 77 -10.87 -17.22 0.54
C SER A 77 -10.60 -18.50 -0.25
N ARG A 78 -9.42 -18.62 -0.89
CA ARG A 78 -9.05 -19.81 -1.70
C ARG A 78 -8.35 -20.90 -0.90
N ALA A 79 -7.42 -20.53 -0.03
CA ALA A 79 -6.55 -21.49 0.66
C ALA A 79 -6.19 -21.09 2.10
N GLY A 80 -7.08 -20.34 2.77
CA GLY A 80 -6.87 -19.87 4.14
C GLY A 80 -5.62 -18.98 4.27
N TYR A 81 -5.05 -18.91 5.46
CA TYR A 81 -3.87 -18.07 5.73
C TYR A 81 -2.68 -18.39 4.81
N SER A 82 -2.50 -19.66 4.41
CA SER A 82 -1.48 -20.03 3.43
C SER A 82 -1.75 -19.45 2.04
N GLY A 83 -3.02 -19.34 1.64
CA GLY A 83 -3.40 -18.66 0.40
C GLY A 83 -3.21 -17.15 0.47
N ALA A 84 -3.50 -16.55 1.62
CA ALA A 84 -3.25 -15.13 1.87
C ALA A 84 -1.75 -14.79 1.74
N LEU A 85 -0.88 -15.58 2.39
CA LEU A 85 0.57 -15.44 2.30
C LEU A 85 1.09 -15.69 0.88
N ALA A 86 0.57 -16.72 0.21
CA ALA A 86 0.92 -17.02 -1.18
C ALA A 86 0.55 -15.88 -2.14
N ALA A 87 -0.65 -15.29 -1.98
CA ALA A 87 -1.10 -14.16 -2.77
C ALA A 87 -0.24 -12.92 -2.53
N TRP A 88 0.05 -12.61 -1.26
CA TRP A 88 0.95 -11.52 -0.88
C TRP A 88 2.34 -11.70 -1.49
N ALA A 89 2.94 -12.89 -1.33
CA ALA A 89 4.28 -13.18 -1.81
C ALA A 89 4.37 -13.09 -3.33
N GLY A 90 3.43 -13.71 -4.06
CA GLY A 90 3.41 -13.68 -5.52
C GLY A 90 3.22 -12.26 -6.06
N PHE A 91 2.31 -11.49 -5.49
CA PHE A 91 2.00 -10.15 -5.98
C PHE A 91 3.07 -9.11 -5.62
N THR A 92 3.72 -9.26 -4.45
CA THR A 92 4.56 -8.21 -3.85
C THR A 92 6.05 -8.45 -4.07
N LEU A 93 6.53 -9.68 -3.87
CA LEU A 93 7.98 -9.95 -3.88
C LEU A 93 8.69 -9.62 -5.21
N PRO A 94 8.12 -9.88 -6.40
CA PRO A 94 8.82 -9.56 -7.66
C PRO A 94 9.18 -8.07 -7.75
N SER A 95 8.21 -7.22 -7.40
CA SER A 95 8.38 -5.77 -7.38
C SER A 95 9.36 -5.32 -6.30
N ALA A 96 9.25 -5.88 -5.09
CA ALA A 96 10.17 -5.58 -3.99
C ALA A 96 11.61 -5.98 -4.31
N ILE A 97 11.82 -7.15 -4.90
CA ILE A 97 13.15 -7.62 -5.34
C ILE A 97 13.72 -6.68 -6.38
N ALA A 98 12.95 -6.33 -7.42
CA ALA A 98 13.40 -5.40 -8.45
C ALA A 98 13.80 -4.04 -7.87
N LEU A 99 13.04 -3.54 -6.89
CA LEU A 99 13.30 -2.26 -6.24
C LEU A 99 14.48 -2.30 -5.26
N ILE A 100 14.68 -3.38 -4.52
CA ILE A 100 15.89 -3.56 -3.69
C ILE A 100 17.13 -3.62 -4.60
N LEU A 101 17.07 -4.38 -5.71
CA LEU A 101 18.16 -4.45 -6.68
C LEU A 101 18.45 -3.07 -7.29
N PHE A 102 17.41 -2.29 -7.60
CA PHE A 102 17.57 -0.93 -8.09
C PHE A 102 18.24 -0.01 -7.05
N ALA A 103 17.85 -0.08 -5.78
CA ALA A 103 18.48 0.66 -4.69
C ALA A 103 19.99 0.33 -4.56
N LEU A 104 20.32 -0.96 -4.55
CA LEU A 104 21.71 -1.44 -4.50
C LEU A 104 22.51 -1.07 -5.76
N GLY A 105 21.84 -1.04 -6.92
CA GLY A 105 22.42 -0.61 -8.18
C GLY A 105 22.79 0.87 -8.16
N ILE A 106 21.90 1.74 -7.68
CA ILE A 106 22.19 3.17 -7.50
C ILE A 106 23.32 3.38 -6.50
N SER A 107 23.35 2.66 -5.38
CA SER A 107 24.41 2.84 -4.37
C SER A 107 25.78 2.41 -4.88
N SER A 108 25.84 1.41 -5.76
CA SER A 108 27.10 0.82 -6.25
C SER A 108 27.60 1.48 -7.54
N TYR A 109 26.70 1.99 -8.38
CA TYR A 109 27.01 2.51 -9.71
C TYR A 109 26.51 3.93 -9.98
N GLY A 110 26.01 4.63 -8.95
CA GLY A 110 25.40 5.96 -9.10
C GLY A 110 26.32 6.99 -9.75
N ASP A 111 27.63 6.92 -9.49
CA ASP A 111 28.63 7.82 -10.09
C ASP A 111 28.82 7.60 -11.61
N TYR A 112 28.44 6.43 -12.12
CA TYR A 112 28.47 6.09 -13.55
C TYR A 112 27.13 6.37 -14.26
N VAL A 113 26.07 6.68 -13.49
CA VAL A 113 24.78 7.08 -14.05
C VAL A 113 24.83 8.57 -14.38
N SER A 114 24.48 8.93 -15.62
CA SER A 114 24.51 10.33 -16.04
C SER A 114 23.60 11.19 -15.17
N GLN A 115 24.05 12.40 -14.81
CA GLN A 115 23.21 13.37 -14.10
C GLN A 115 21.88 13.66 -14.84
N GLY A 116 21.89 13.55 -16.16
CA GLY A 116 20.69 13.66 -17.00
C GLY A 116 19.66 12.55 -16.75
N ALA A 117 20.10 11.32 -16.50
CA ALA A 117 19.20 10.22 -16.16
C ALA A 117 18.55 10.42 -14.78
N LEU A 118 19.34 10.83 -13.78
CA LEU A 118 18.83 11.17 -12.44
C LEU A 118 17.86 12.37 -12.49
N HIS A 119 18.18 13.40 -13.29
CA HIS A 119 17.28 14.53 -13.50
C HIS A 119 15.98 14.13 -14.21
N GLY A 120 16.06 13.28 -15.24
CA GLY A 120 14.88 12.72 -15.91
C GLY A 120 13.95 12.00 -14.93
N LEU A 121 14.51 11.26 -13.98
CA LEU A 121 13.76 10.56 -12.94
C LEU A 121 13.06 11.52 -11.97
N LYS A 122 13.68 12.66 -11.63
CA LYS A 122 13.03 13.74 -10.85
C LYS A 122 11.85 14.36 -11.61
N VAL A 123 12.00 14.63 -12.91
CA VAL A 123 10.91 15.16 -13.76
C VAL A 123 9.75 14.17 -13.84
N VAL A 124 10.05 12.88 -14.04
CA VAL A 124 9.05 11.81 -14.02
C VAL A 124 8.35 11.74 -12.66
N ALA A 125 9.09 11.84 -11.54
CA ALA A 125 8.49 11.86 -10.21
C ALA A 125 7.46 12.99 -10.04
N VAL A 126 7.77 14.21 -10.49
CA VAL A 126 6.82 15.34 -10.46
C VAL A 126 5.58 15.05 -11.30
N ALA A 127 5.76 14.56 -12.54
CA ALA A 127 4.65 14.24 -13.43
C ALA A 127 3.73 13.14 -12.84
N VAL A 128 4.32 12.13 -12.21
CA VAL A 128 3.56 11.04 -11.58
C VAL A 128 2.87 11.52 -10.30
N VAL A 129 3.52 12.32 -9.45
CA VAL A 129 2.85 12.92 -8.28
C VAL A 129 1.66 13.77 -8.73
N ALA A 130 1.83 14.60 -9.77
CA ALA A 130 0.74 15.39 -10.33
C ALA A 130 -0.39 14.50 -10.88
N GLN A 131 -0.06 13.43 -11.61
CA GLN A 131 -1.04 12.47 -12.09
C GLN A 131 -1.79 11.79 -10.94
N ALA A 132 -1.09 11.41 -9.88
CA ALA A 132 -1.66 10.78 -8.70
C ALA A 132 -2.65 11.71 -7.99
N VAL A 133 -2.24 12.96 -7.74
CA VAL A 133 -3.12 13.99 -7.13
C VAL A 133 -4.34 14.23 -8.02
N TRP A 134 -4.15 14.33 -9.34
CA TRP A 134 -5.25 14.51 -10.29
C TRP A 134 -6.23 13.32 -10.29
N GLY A 135 -5.71 12.09 -10.24
CA GLY A 135 -6.52 10.87 -10.16
C GLY A 135 -7.32 10.79 -8.87
N MET A 136 -6.71 11.12 -7.72
CA MET A 136 -7.39 11.19 -6.42
C MET A 136 -8.47 12.25 -6.41
N ALA A 137 -8.18 13.45 -6.94
CA ALA A 137 -9.15 14.53 -7.03
C ALA A 137 -10.37 14.12 -7.86
N ARG A 138 -10.17 13.50 -9.03
CA ARG A 138 -11.28 13.00 -9.88
C ARG A 138 -12.15 11.95 -9.19
N ASN A 139 -11.57 11.10 -8.36
CA ASN A 139 -12.28 9.99 -7.72
C ASN A 139 -12.95 10.40 -6.41
N LEU A 140 -12.32 11.28 -5.62
CA LEU A 140 -12.76 11.61 -4.26
C LEU A 140 -13.49 12.95 -4.17
N CYS A 141 -13.22 13.90 -5.07
CA CYS A 141 -13.81 15.24 -5.07
C CYS A 141 -14.89 15.38 -6.14
N THR A 142 -15.90 14.51 -6.09
CA THR A 142 -16.94 14.38 -7.13
C THR A 142 -17.98 15.49 -7.16
N ASP A 143 -18.14 16.22 -6.05
CA ASP A 143 -19.13 17.27 -5.88
C ASP A 143 -18.54 18.48 -5.14
N GLY A 144 -19.22 19.63 -5.25
CA GLY A 144 -18.74 20.89 -4.69
C GLY A 144 -18.45 20.82 -3.19
N LEU A 145 -19.25 20.06 -2.42
CA LEU A 145 -19.07 19.95 -0.99
C LEU A 145 -17.79 19.15 -0.66
N ARG A 146 -17.54 18.04 -1.35
CA ARG A 146 -16.28 17.29 -1.20
C ARG A 146 -15.05 18.12 -1.59
N VAL A 147 -15.16 18.89 -2.68
CA VAL A 147 -14.09 19.83 -3.10
C VAL A 147 -13.84 20.88 -2.01
N THR A 148 -14.89 21.45 -1.40
CA THR A 148 -14.75 22.42 -0.31
C THR A 148 -14.09 21.81 0.92
N ILE A 149 -14.51 20.61 1.35
CA ILE A 149 -13.89 19.90 2.47
C ILE A 149 -12.40 19.64 2.17
N MET A 150 -12.07 19.19 0.97
CA MET A 150 -10.69 18.98 0.53
C MET A 150 -9.85 20.26 0.54
N ALA A 151 -10.39 21.37 0.02
CA ALA A 151 -9.69 22.65 0.00
C ALA A 151 -9.42 23.18 1.42
N ILE A 152 -10.41 23.12 2.31
CA ILE A 152 -10.26 23.51 3.73
C ILE A 152 -9.21 22.63 4.41
N ALA A 153 -9.33 21.30 4.27
CA ALA A 153 -8.38 20.35 4.85
C ALA A 153 -6.95 20.63 4.37
N THR A 154 -6.77 20.89 3.08
CA THR A 154 -5.47 21.23 2.49
C THR A 154 -4.89 22.50 3.09
N CYS A 155 -5.69 23.59 3.17
CA CYS A 155 -5.24 24.84 3.79
C CYS A 155 -4.83 24.64 5.26
N VAL A 156 -5.60 23.88 6.04
CA VAL A 156 -5.28 23.64 7.46
C VAL A 156 -3.99 22.84 7.61
N VAL A 157 -3.80 21.77 6.83
CA VAL A 157 -2.59 20.94 6.90
C VAL A 157 -1.34 21.72 6.47
N LEU A 158 -1.47 22.64 5.50
CA LEU A 158 -0.35 23.49 5.07
C LEU A 158 0.01 24.56 6.11
N LEU A 159 -0.98 25.08 6.85
CA LEU A 159 -0.74 26.07 7.91
C LEU A 159 -0.24 25.44 9.22
N VAL A 160 -0.61 24.19 9.49
CA VAL A 160 -0.23 23.45 10.70
C VAL A 160 0.37 22.08 10.32
N PRO A 161 1.62 22.05 9.82
CA PRO A 161 2.26 20.82 9.35
C PRO A 161 2.73 19.95 10.55
N SER A 162 1.77 19.35 11.25
CA SER A 162 2.02 18.45 12.39
C SER A 162 1.20 17.17 12.25
N ALA A 163 1.72 16.06 12.78
CA ALA A 163 1.02 14.78 12.80
C ALA A 163 -0.35 14.88 13.50
N TRP A 164 -0.41 15.58 14.63
CA TRP A 164 -1.66 15.83 15.35
C TRP A 164 -2.65 16.68 14.55
N GLY A 165 -2.15 17.65 13.77
CA GLY A 165 -2.96 18.45 12.85
C GLY A 165 -3.62 17.58 11.77
N GLN A 166 -2.87 16.65 11.17
CA GLN A 166 -3.41 15.72 10.18
C GLN A 166 -4.49 14.81 10.78
N VAL A 167 -4.24 14.21 11.95
CA VAL A 167 -5.21 13.36 12.66
C VAL A 167 -6.48 14.13 12.99
N GLY A 168 -6.35 15.36 13.49
CA GLY A 168 -7.49 16.24 13.79
C GLY A 168 -8.32 16.55 12.54
N VAL A 169 -7.66 16.87 11.42
CA VAL A 169 -8.33 17.11 10.13
C VAL A 169 -9.08 15.88 9.64
N ILE A 170 -8.48 14.68 9.73
CA ILE A 170 -9.15 13.42 9.36
C ILE A 170 -10.40 13.18 10.22
N ALA A 171 -10.29 13.35 11.54
CA ALA A 171 -11.41 13.16 12.46
C ALA A 171 -12.57 14.14 12.17
N ILE A 172 -12.25 15.42 11.99
CA ILE A 172 -13.24 16.46 11.69
C ILE A 172 -13.88 16.22 10.32
N ALA A 173 -13.09 15.91 9.30
CA ALA A 173 -13.59 15.59 7.96
C ALA A 173 -14.48 14.34 7.97
N GLY A 174 -14.14 13.33 8.77
CA GLY A 174 -14.96 12.13 8.96
C GLY A 174 -16.31 12.43 9.62
N ILE A 175 -16.33 13.26 10.67
CA ILE A 175 -17.57 13.71 11.33
C ILE A 175 -18.41 14.54 10.35
N ALA A 176 -17.80 15.51 9.67
CA ALA A 176 -18.47 16.32 8.67
C ALA A 176 -19.06 15.43 7.57
N GLY A 177 -18.30 14.44 7.09
CA GLY A 177 -18.77 13.48 6.09
C GLY A 177 -20.01 12.70 6.56
N ARG A 178 -20.02 12.23 7.81
CA ARG A 178 -21.19 11.54 8.39
C ARG A 178 -22.42 12.43 8.49
N LEU A 179 -22.23 13.70 8.85
CA LEU A 179 -23.35 14.65 9.04
C LEU A 179 -23.90 15.16 7.71
N LEU A 180 -23.04 15.29 6.70
CA LEU A 180 -23.37 15.94 5.43
C LEU A 180 -23.77 14.95 4.33
N PHE A 181 -23.26 13.72 4.35
CA PHE A 181 -23.58 12.71 3.32
C PHE A 181 -24.58 11.67 3.84
N LYS A 182 -25.60 11.38 3.02
CA LYS A 182 -26.54 10.28 3.28
C LYS A 182 -25.91 8.96 2.79
N PRO A 183 -25.91 7.89 3.61
CA PRO A 183 -25.42 6.60 3.16
C PRO A 183 -26.25 6.11 1.97
N ALA A 184 -25.56 5.58 0.95
CA ALA A 184 -26.23 4.87 -0.13
C ALA A 184 -26.99 3.67 0.45
N LYS A 185 -28.15 3.35 -0.14
CA LYS A 185 -28.97 2.20 0.32
C LYS A 185 -28.12 0.93 0.26
N VAL A 186 -28.07 0.22 1.39
CA VAL A 186 -27.44 -1.09 1.50
C VAL A 186 -28.20 -2.06 0.61
N VAL A 187 -27.58 -2.51 -0.47
CA VAL A 187 -28.07 -3.61 -1.31
C VAL A 187 -27.71 -4.92 -0.60
N GLU A 188 -28.53 -5.97 -0.78
CA GLU A 188 -28.23 -7.32 -0.26
C GLU A 188 -26.80 -7.74 -0.65
N HIS A 189 -26.02 -8.14 0.35
CA HIS A 189 -24.62 -8.55 0.16
C HIS A 189 -24.55 -10.02 -0.24
N ASP A 190 -23.75 -10.33 -1.26
CA ASP A 190 -23.34 -11.71 -1.51
C ASP A 190 -22.27 -12.10 -0.48
N PRO A 191 -22.46 -13.15 0.33
CA PRO A 191 -21.48 -13.54 1.32
C PRO A 191 -20.15 -13.91 0.64
N LEU A 192 -19.08 -13.22 1.01
CA LEU A 192 -17.73 -13.61 0.62
C LEU A 192 -17.42 -15.00 1.22
N PRO A 193 -16.80 -15.93 0.46
CA PRO A 193 -16.42 -17.24 0.96
C PRO A 193 -15.17 -17.16 1.86
N ILE A 194 -15.18 -16.26 2.85
CA ILE A 194 -14.11 -16.08 3.83
C ILE A 194 -14.58 -16.64 5.17
N THR A 195 -13.95 -17.73 5.60
CA THR A 195 -14.27 -18.41 6.86
C THR A 195 -13.28 -18.00 7.97
N VAL A 196 -13.27 -16.72 8.33
CA VAL A 196 -12.52 -16.24 9.50
C VAL A 196 -13.44 -16.24 10.72
N SER A 197 -13.04 -16.93 11.79
CA SER A 197 -13.82 -16.93 13.04
C SER A 197 -13.84 -15.54 13.69
N HIS A 198 -14.93 -15.20 14.38
CA HIS A 198 -15.04 -13.94 15.12
C HIS A 198 -13.87 -13.74 16.12
N ARG A 199 -13.41 -14.83 16.76
CA ARG A 199 -12.26 -14.79 17.67
C ARG A 199 -10.97 -14.40 16.96
N ALA A 200 -10.72 -14.95 15.77
CA ALA A 200 -9.58 -14.57 14.95
C ALA A 200 -9.69 -13.10 14.51
N GLY A 201 -10.88 -12.63 14.11
CA GLY A 201 -11.12 -11.22 13.78
C GLY A 201 -10.77 -10.27 14.94
N VAL A 202 -11.25 -10.57 16.15
CA VAL A 202 -10.91 -9.79 17.36
C VAL A 202 -9.41 -9.84 17.62
N LEU A 203 -8.78 -11.02 17.51
CA LEU A 203 -7.33 -11.16 17.72
C LEU A 203 -6.52 -10.27 16.77
N TRP A 204 -6.80 -10.31 15.46
CA TRP A 204 -6.07 -9.51 14.47
C TRP A 204 -6.31 -8.01 14.64
N LEU A 205 -7.55 -7.62 14.96
CA LEU A 205 -7.88 -6.23 15.21
C LEU A 205 -7.21 -5.70 16.49
N SER A 206 -7.20 -6.50 17.57
CA SER A 206 -6.48 -6.16 18.79
C SER A 206 -4.97 -6.06 18.53
N LEU A 207 -4.40 -7.00 17.78
CA LEU A 207 -2.98 -6.97 17.42
C LEU A 207 -2.64 -5.71 16.61
N PHE A 208 -3.49 -5.31 15.67
CA PHE A 208 -3.33 -4.08 14.91
C PHE A 208 -3.21 -2.85 15.83
N PHE A 209 -4.15 -2.65 16.75
CA PHE A 209 -4.10 -1.49 17.66
C PHE A 209 -2.95 -1.57 18.67
N VAL A 210 -2.63 -2.78 19.15
CA VAL A 210 -1.48 -3.00 20.04
C VAL A 210 -0.18 -2.63 19.36
N LEU A 211 0.03 -3.00 18.09
CA LEU A 211 1.22 -2.61 17.35
C LEU A 211 1.23 -1.11 17.02
N LEU A 212 0.08 -0.55 16.63
CA LEU A 212 -0.03 0.87 16.26
C LEU A 212 0.31 1.81 17.41
N ILE A 213 -0.10 1.45 18.64
CA ILE A 213 0.16 2.25 19.84
C ILE A 213 1.46 1.81 20.52
N GLY A 214 1.76 0.51 20.51
CA GLY A 214 2.90 -0.06 21.23
C GLY A 214 4.25 0.18 20.55
N LEU A 215 4.33 0.17 19.22
CA LEU A 215 5.59 0.39 18.50
C LEU A 215 6.20 1.79 18.74
N PRO A 216 5.43 2.91 18.72
CA PRO A 216 5.98 4.22 19.04
C PRO A 216 6.56 4.28 20.47
N VAL A 217 5.82 3.72 21.45
CA VAL A 217 6.27 3.66 22.84
C VAL A 217 7.54 2.82 22.98
N LEU A 218 7.60 1.68 22.28
CA LEU A 218 8.78 0.82 22.31
C LEU A 218 9.99 1.46 21.62
N ALA A 219 9.77 2.23 20.54
CA ALA A 219 10.81 2.98 19.86
C ALA A 219 11.43 4.08 20.74
N GLU A 220 10.63 4.72 21.60
CA GLU A 220 11.12 5.69 22.58
C GLU A 220 11.87 5.02 23.75
N LEU A 221 11.37 3.89 24.25
CA LEU A 221 11.98 3.16 25.38
C LEU A 221 13.27 2.44 24.99
N MET A 222 13.36 1.96 23.74
CA MET A 222 14.52 1.22 23.23
C MET A 222 14.99 1.81 21.90
N PRO A 223 15.70 2.96 21.92
CA PRO A 223 16.15 3.64 20.71
C PRO A 223 17.09 2.76 19.90
N SER A 224 16.58 2.20 18.81
CA SER A 224 17.35 1.44 17.83
C SER A 224 16.83 1.74 16.43
N GLN A 225 17.72 1.78 15.44
CA GLN A 225 17.36 2.09 14.06
C GLN A 225 16.28 1.13 13.55
N THR A 226 16.42 -0.18 13.81
CA THR A 226 15.43 -1.19 13.40
C THR A 226 14.06 -0.92 14.02
N MET A 227 13.99 -0.53 15.29
CA MET A 227 12.70 -0.24 15.93
C MET A 227 12.06 1.01 15.33
N ALA A 228 12.85 2.07 15.09
CA ALA A 228 12.36 3.27 14.43
C ALA A 228 11.84 2.96 13.00
N MET A 229 12.55 2.11 12.25
CA MET A 229 12.09 1.67 10.93
C MET A 229 10.78 0.89 11.01
N VAL A 230 10.68 -0.10 11.91
CA VAL A 230 9.46 -0.89 12.07
C VAL A 230 8.30 0.00 12.47
N ASP A 231 8.49 0.89 13.44
CA ASP A 231 7.51 1.86 13.90
C ASP A 231 7.04 2.80 12.77
N SER A 232 7.95 3.55 12.14
CA SER A 232 7.62 4.51 11.08
C SER A 232 6.90 3.83 9.91
N PHE A 233 7.40 2.69 9.42
CA PHE A 233 6.79 2.03 8.26
C PHE A 233 5.46 1.36 8.61
N TYR A 234 5.33 0.77 9.80
CA TYR A 234 4.06 0.22 10.26
C TYR A 234 2.99 1.31 10.44
N ARG A 235 3.35 2.42 11.09
CA ARG A 235 2.45 3.57 11.28
C ARG A 235 2.04 4.16 9.94
N VAL A 236 2.98 4.41 9.04
CA VAL A 236 2.66 4.91 7.70
C VAL A 236 1.76 3.94 6.96
N GLY A 237 2.03 2.64 6.98
CA GLY A 237 1.17 1.63 6.36
C GLY A 237 -0.24 1.61 6.94
N SER A 238 -0.38 1.86 8.24
CA SER A 238 -1.65 1.86 8.99
C SER A 238 -2.46 3.15 8.86
N LEU A 239 -1.88 4.21 8.31
CA LEU A 239 -2.52 5.52 8.14
C LEU A 239 -2.91 5.82 6.69
N VAL A 240 -2.59 4.92 5.76
CA VAL A 240 -2.96 5.08 4.35
C VAL A 240 -4.37 4.59 4.12
N PHE A 241 -5.18 5.33 3.36
CA PHE A 241 -6.50 4.88 2.92
C PHE A 241 -6.61 5.00 1.39
N GLY A 242 -7.33 4.08 0.75
CA GLY A 242 -7.83 4.28 -0.61
C GLY A 242 -6.80 4.21 -1.75
N GLY A 243 -5.54 3.87 -1.50
CA GLY A 243 -4.58 3.55 -2.58
C GLY A 243 -3.12 3.87 -2.28
N GLY A 244 -2.22 3.25 -3.05
CA GLY A 244 -0.78 3.35 -2.86
C GLY A 244 -0.18 4.75 -2.97
N HIS A 245 -0.83 5.73 -3.61
CA HIS A 245 -0.22 7.05 -3.80
C HIS A 245 -0.26 7.93 -2.55
N VAL A 246 -1.19 7.68 -1.63
CA VAL A 246 -1.31 8.43 -0.37
C VAL A 246 -0.19 8.08 0.61
N VAL A 247 0.47 6.93 0.41
CA VAL A 247 1.62 6.51 1.23
C VAL A 247 2.85 7.36 1.00
N LEU A 248 2.99 7.96 -0.19
CA LEU A 248 4.24 8.54 -0.62
C LEU A 248 4.61 9.79 0.20
N PRO A 249 3.71 10.78 0.41
CA PRO A 249 4.05 11.93 1.25
C PRO A 249 4.34 11.54 2.70
N LEU A 250 3.63 10.51 3.22
CA LEU A 250 3.85 10.01 4.57
C LEU A 250 5.23 9.34 4.71
N LEU A 251 5.61 8.48 3.76
CA LEU A 251 6.95 7.89 3.74
C LEU A 251 8.02 8.97 3.59
N GLN A 252 7.81 9.95 2.72
CA GLN A 252 8.75 11.06 2.51
C GLN A 252 8.98 11.86 3.80
N ALA A 253 7.90 12.18 4.52
CA ALA A 253 7.94 12.91 5.77
C ALA A 253 8.66 12.15 6.90
N GLU A 254 8.65 10.81 6.86
CA GLU A 254 9.36 9.98 7.84
C GLU A 254 10.84 9.78 7.48
N VAL A 255 11.18 9.54 6.20
CA VAL A 255 12.54 9.10 5.82
C VAL A 255 13.49 10.22 5.41
N VAL A 256 12.97 11.35 4.91
CA VAL A 256 13.82 12.45 4.42
C VAL A 256 14.27 13.38 5.55
N PRO A 257 13.38 13.89 6.43
CA PRO A 257 13.79 14.73 7.57
C PRO A 257 14.67 13.98 8.59
N SER A 258 14.47 12.67 8.74
CA SER A 258 15.29 11.82 9.61
C SER A 258 16.70 11.55 9.06
N GLY A 259 16.96 11.94 7.80
CA GLY A 259 18.24 11.70 7.12
C GLY A 259 18.48 10.25 6.70
N TRP A 260 17.49 9.36 6.84
CA TRP A 260 17.61 7.95 6.44
C TRP A 260 17.81 7.81 4.93
N VAL A 261 17.07 8.61 4.15
CA VAL A 261 17.17 8.65 2.68
C VAL A 261 17.15 10.10 2.22
N ASN A 262 18.06 10.48 1.32
CA ASN A 262 18.05 11.84 0.78
C ASN A 262 16.91 12.02 -0.25
N ASN A 263 16.52 13.28 -0.52
CA ASN A 263 15.39 13.58 -1.40
C ASN A 263 15.63 13.13 -2.85
N GLU A 264 16.88 13.06 -3.30
CA GLU A 264 17.21 12.64 -4.67
C GLU A 264 16.99 11.14 -4.86
N SER A 265 17.51 10.33 -3.93
CA SER A 265 17.30 8.88 -3.87
C SER A 265 15.81 8.54 -3.70
N PHE A 266 15.08 9.31 -2.89
CA PHE A 266 13.64 9.14 -2.74
C PHE A 266 12.89 9.32 -4.06
N LEU A 267 13.11 10.45 -4.76
CA LEU A 267 12.48 10.71 -6.05
C LEU A 267 12.93 9.70 -7.13
N ALA A 268 14.20 9.28 -7.07
CA ALA A 268 14.72 8.28 -7.98
C ALA A 268 14.00 6.94 -7.81
N GLY A 269 13.94 6.42 -6.58
CA GLY A 269 13.24 5.18 -6.29
C GLY A 269 11.75 5.27 -6.59
N TYR A 270 11.12 6.43 -6.37
CA TYR A 270 9.72 6.62 -6.71
C TYR A 270 9.49 6.51 -8.23
N GLY A 271 10.34 7.14 -9.04
CA GLY A 271 10.27 7.01 -10.49
C GLY A 271 10.45 5.56 -10.94
N ALA A 272 11.38 4.81 -10.32
CA ALA A 272 11.56 3.40 -10.60
C ALA A 272 10.35 2.55 -10.18
N ALA A 273 9.73 2.83 -9.04
CA ALA A 273 8.55 2.11 -8.55
C ALA A 273 7.36 2.22 -9.52
N GLN A 274 7.29 3.26 -10.35
CA GLN A 274 6.26 3.42 -11.38
C GLN A 274 6.55 2.61 -12.66
N ALA A 275 7.81 2.23 -12.87
CA ALA A 275 8.24 1.43 -14.01
C ALA A 275 8.23 -0.08 -13.71
N VAL A 276 8.02 -0.48 -12.46
CA VAL A 276 7.99 -1.88 -12.02
C VAL A 276 6.53 -2.32 -11.85
N PRO A 277 6.15 -3.52 -12.32
CA PRO A 277 4.81 -4.05 -12.10
C PRO A 277 4.60 -4.39 -10.61
N GLY A 278 3.35 -4.36 -10.16
CA GLY A 278 2.97 -4.73 -8.80
C GLY A 278 2.73 -3.53 -7.87
N PRO A 279 2.53 -3.78 -6.57
CA PRO A 279 1.99 -2.79 -5.65
C PRO A 279 3.01 -1.69 -5.31
N LEU A 280 2.60 -0.42 -5.38
CA LEU A 280 3.46 0.74 -5.07
C LEU A 280 4.06 0.71 -3.64
N PHE A 281 3.43 -0.03 -2.72
CA PHE A 281 3.95 -0.25 -1.36
C PHE A 281 5.30 -0.97 -1.32
N THR A 282 5.70 -1.64 -2.40
CA THR A 282 7.05 -2.22 -2.52
C THR A 282 8.14 -1.15 -2.54
N PHE A 283 7.78 0.12 -2.74
CA PHE A 283 8.66 1.26 -2.51
C PHE A 283 9.22 1.30 -1.08
N ALA A 284 8.51 0.74 -0.08
CA ALA A 284 9.08 0.57 1.25
C ALA A 284 10.35 -0.29 1.26
N ALA A 285 10.41 -1.32 0.40
CA ALA A 285 11.58 -2.15 0.23
C ALA A 285 12.76 -1.39 -0.40
N PHE A 286 12.48 -0.51 -1.37
CA PHE A 286 13.49 0.41 -1.91
C PHE A 286 14.05 1.30 -0.80
N LEU A 287 13.18 1.97 -0.03
CA LEU A 287 13.58 2.93 1.00
C LEU A 287 14.43 2.26 2.09
N GLY A 288 14.03 1.06 2.53
CA GLY A 288 14.82 0.26 3.46
C GLY A 288 16.18 -0.16 2.88
N ALA A 289 16.23 -0.49 1.60
CA ALA A 289 17.49 -0.85 0.95
C ALA A 289 18.42 0.35 0.73
N SER A 290 17.86 1.54 0.48
CA SER A 290 18.58 2.78 0.22
C SER A 290 18.96 3.57 1.47
N MET A 291 18.80 3.01 2.68
CA MET A 291 19.11 3.74 3.91
C MET A 291 20.60 4.04 4.04
N ASN A 292 20.91 5.26 4.50
CA ASN A 292 22.26 5.70 4.81
C ASN A 292 22.81 5.07 6.10
N THR A 293 21.93 4.57 6.97
CA THR A 293 22.26 3.95 8.25
C THR A 293 21.81 2.49 8.27
N ALA A 294 22.58 1.62 8.94
CA ALA A 294 22.22 0.22 9.09
C ALA A 294 21.04 0.04 10.05
N PRO A 295 20.09 -0.88 9.78
CA PRO A 295 20.10 -1.85 8.68
C PRO A 295 19.69 -1.26 7.32
N SER A 296 20.48 -1.57 6.28
CA SER A 296 20.25 -1.17 4.88
C SER A 296 20.32 -2.38 3.94
N GLY A 297 20.27 -2.16 2.63
CA GLY A 297 20.31 -3.23 1.62
C GLY A 297 19.16 -4.23 1.75
N TRP A 298 19.46 -5.53 1.59
CA TRP A 298 18.44 -6.58 1.68
C TRP A 298 17.72 -6.61 3.04
N ILE A 299 18.46 -6.45 4.14
CA ILE A 299 17.90 -6.51 5.48
C ILE A 299 16.95 -5.32 5.69
N GLY A 300 17.42 -4.11 5.41
CA GLY A 300 16.59 -2.92 5.54
C GLY A 300 15.35 -2.98 4.64
N GLY A 301 15.52 -3.42 3.39
CA GLY A 301 14.42 -3.57 2.45
C GLY A 301 13.35 -4.58 2.90
N ILE A 302 13.75 -5.74 3.43
CA ILE A 302 12.82 -6.74 3.97
C ILE A 302 12.11 -6.21 5.22
N VAL A 303 12.83 -5.59 6.14
CA VAL A 303 12.26 -5.03 7.38
C VAL A 303 11.19 -3.99 7.05
N CYS A 304 11.50 -3.01 6.21
CA CYS A 304 10.55 -1.96 5.85
C CYS A 304 9.35 -2.49 5.06
N LEU A 305 9.57 -3.46 4.15
CA LEU A 305 8.49 -4.09 3.40
C LEU A 305 7.50 -4.81 4.31
N LEU A 306 8.02 -5.62 5.24
CA LEU A 306 7.19 -6.36 6.18
C LEU A 306 6.46 -5.41 7.11
N ALA A 307 7.15 -4.41 7.67
CA ALA A 307 6.54 -3.42 8.56
C ALA A 307 5.39 -2.66 7.87
N ALA A 308 5.59 -2.19 6.63
CA ALA A 308 4.58 -1.43 5.89
C ALA A 308 3.33 -2.25 5.51
N LEU A 309 3.47 -3.57 5.33
CA LEU A 309 2.38 -4.45 4.89
C LEU A 309 1.77 -5.29 6.01
N LEU A 310 2.35 -5.29 7.21
CA LEU A 310 1.89 -6.07 8.37
C LEU A 310 0.44 -5.76 8.79
N GLN A 311 -0.05 -4.57 8.44
CA GLN A 311 -1.41 -4.14 8.75
C GLN A 311 -2.48 -4.63 7.74
N SER A 312 -2.06 -5.23 6.62
CA SER A 312 -2.95 -5.73 5.55
C SER A 312 -3.36 -7.18 5.76
#